data_AF-A0A9W9VKJ2-F1
#
_entry.id   AF-A0A9W9VKJ2-F1
#
_cell.length_a   1.000
_cell.length_b   1.000
_cell.length_c   1.000
_cell.angle_alpha   90.00
_cell.angle_beta   90.00
_cell.angle_gamma   90.00
#
_symmetry.space_group_name_H-M   'P 1'
#
loop_
_entity.id
_entity.type
_entity.pdbx_description
1 polymer ?
#
loop_
_entity_poly.entity_id
_entity_poly.type
_entity_poly.pdbx_seq_one_letter_code
_entity_poly.pdbx_strand_id
1 'polypeptide(L)'
;MLVNANLMGLTIELLEEDLASQFNLVGPSTLHLPPSLYPSQKQRKIIHHPWIDLIPMLSLREALLARTDEIDEDEICCDFYETRDSSQEVGLRVWGEAWDPSAYEASESLIKKWSWMVKDCPDIIESSNYWRKQRGEKPIMFRMIK
;
A
#
# COMPACT_ATOMS: atom_id res chain seq x y z
N MET A 1 4.17 -1.95 -8.37
CA MET A 1 4.18 -0.53 -7.98
C MET A 1 4.47 0.40 -9.16
N LEU A 2 5.59 0.25 -9.89
CA LEU A 2 5.94 1.08 -11.07
C LEU A 2 4.81 1.25 -12.10
N VAL A 3 4.05 0.19 -12.38
CA VAL A 3 2.90 0.26 -13.30
C VAL A 3 1.85 1.25 -12.82
N ASN A 4 1.50 1.25 -11.53
CA ASN A 4 0.54 2.20 -10.98
C ASN A 4 1.11 3.62 -10.94
N ALA A 5 2.41 3.77 -10.68
CA ALA A 5 3.09 5.06 -10.73
C ALA A 5 3.00 5.66 -12.15
N ASN A 6 3.27 4.85 -13.18
CA ASN A 6 3.14 5.26 -14.58
C ASN A 6 1.70 5.64 -14.95
N LEU A 7 0.68 4.91 -14.47
CA LEU A 7 -0.74 5.28 -14.67
C LEU A 7 -1.08 6.65 -14.08
N MET A 8 -0.31 7.08 -13.08
CA MET A 8 -0.46 8.36 -12.39
C MET A 8 0.52 9.43 -12.88
N GLY A 9 1.37 9.12 -13.86
CA GLY A 9 2.39 10.05 -14.37
C GLY A 9 3.53 10.32 -13.38
N LEU A 10 3.77 9.42 -12.43
CA LEU A 10 4.81 9.53 -11.41
C LEU A 10 6.04 8.73 -11.83
N THR A 11 7.21 9.35 -11.72
CA THR A 11 8.51 8.67 -11.88
C THR A 11 9.07 8.29 -10.51
N ILE A 12 10.13 7.49 -10.47
CA ILE A 12 10.82 7.18 -9.20
C ILE A 12 11.42 8.45 -8.60
N GLU A 13 12.02 9.31 -9.42
CA GLU A 13 12.59 10.58 -8.95
C GLU A 13 11.51 11.45 -8.30
N LEU A 14 10.30 11.50 -8.87
CA LEU A 14 9.18 12.21 -8.23
C LEU A 14 8.74 11.56 -6.91
N LEU A 15 8.83 10.24 -6.79
CA LEU A 15 8.47 9.53 -5.56
C LEU A 15 9.52 9.64 -4.45
N GLU A 16 10.71 10.15 -4.76
CA GLU A 16 11.78 10.42 -3.79
C GLU A 16 11.73 11.87 -3.26
N GLU A 17 10.92 12.74 -3.87
CA GLU A 17 10.76 14.14 -3.48
C GLU A 17 9.60 14.30 -2.49
N ASP A 18 9.71 15.24 -1.54
CA ASP A 18 8.63 15.57 -0.61
C ASP A 18 7.51 16.36 -1.31
N LEU A 19 6.63 15.62 -2.00
CA LEU A 19 5.53 16.18 -2.77
C LEU A 19 4.16 15.63 -2.35
N ALA A 20 3.16 16.50 -2.38
CA ALA A 20 1.78 16.14 -2.09
C ALA A 20 1.12 15.41 -3.29
N SER A 21 0.29 14.41 -2.98
CA SER A 21 -0.52 13.70 -3.97
C SER A 21 -1.29 14.66 -4.88
N GLN A 22 -1.31 14.35 -6.17
CA GLN A 22 -2.12 15.08 -7.15
C GLN A 22 -3.62 15.02 -6.86
N PHE A 23 -4.08 14.06 -6.06
CA PHE A 23 -5.49 13.98 -5.65
C PHE A 23 -5.89 15.07 -4.65
N ASN A 24 -4.92 15.77 -4.07
CA ASN A 24 -5.15 16.97 -3.26
C ASN A 24 -5.27 18.25 -4.11
N LEU A 25 -4.97 18.21 -5.41
CA LEU A 25 -5.07 19.37 -6.29
C LEU A 25 -6.54 19.69 -6.63
N VAL A 26 -6.84 20.99 -6.72
CA VAL A 26 -8.17 21.47 -7.13
C VAL A 26 -8.31 21.33 -8.64
N GLY A 27 -9.22 20.47 -9.09
CA GLY A 27 -9.56 20.34 -10.51
C GLY A 27 -10.12 18.96 -10.86
N PRO A 28 -10.64 18.80 -12.10
CA PRO A 28 -10.97 17.48 -12.61
C PRO A 28 -9.68 16.66 -12.78
N SER A 29 -9.64 15.46 -12.19
CA SER A 29 -8.59 14.50 -12.53
C SER A 29 -8.80 14.03 -13.97
N THR A 30 -7.77 14.13 -14.79
CA THR A 30 -7.75 13.61 -16.17
C THR A 30 -7.21 12.18 -16.25
N LEU A 31 -6.88 11.57 -15.10
CA LEU A 31 -6.30 10.24 -15.06
C LEU A 31 -7.36 9.18 -15.36
N HIS A 32 -7.02 8.28 -16.28
CA HIS A 32 -7.81 7.09 -16.57
C HIS A 32 -7.29 5.93 -15.72
N LEU A 33 -7.79 5.84 -14.49
CA LEU A 33 -7.37 4.82 -13.53
C LEU A 33 -8.29 3.59 -13.53
N PRO A 34 -7.74 2.40 -13.26
CA PRO A 34 -8.53 1.24 -12.82
C PRO A 34 -9.37 1.58 -11.58
N PRO A 35 -10.56 0.98 -11.40
CA PRO A 35 -11.45 1.30 -10.28
C PRO A 35 -10.82 1.18 -8.88
N SER A 36 -9.91 0.22 -8.70
CA SER A 36 -9.16 0.00 -7.45
C SER A 36 -8.21 1.13 -7.08
N LEU A 37 -7.84 1.98 -8.05
CA LEU A 37 -6.94 3.13 -7.86
C LEU A 37 -7.69 4.46 -7.82
N TYR A 38 -9.03 4.45 -7.82
CA TYR A 38 -9.77 5.69 -7.64
C TYR A 38 -9.51 6.30 -6.26
N PRO A 39 -9.31 7.63 -6.19
CA PRO A 39 -9.06 8.30 -4.94
C PRO A 39 -10.30 8.27 -4.05
N SER A 40 -10.09 7.94 -2.80
CA SER A 40 -11.10 8.02 -1.76
C SER A 40 -11.41 9.46 -1.38
N GLN A 41 -12.43 9.65 -0.55
CA GLN A 41 -12.71 10.98 0.01
C GLN A 41 -11.58 11.44 0.94
N LYS A 42 -10.91 10.53 1.67
CA LYS A 42 -9.79 10.92 2.55
C LYS A 42 -8.58 11.37 1.76
N GLN A 43 -8.20 10.68 0.68
CA GLN A 43 -7.07 11.09 -0.16
C GLN A 43 -7.26 12.49 -0.73
N ARG A 44 -8.50 12.91 -1.00
CA ARG A 44 -8.78 14.28 -1.47
C ARG A 44 -8.67 15.35 -0.37
N LYS A 45 -8.76 14.96 0.91
CA LYS A 45 -8.84 15.87 2.06
C LYS A 45 -7.57 15.92 2.90
N ILE A 46 -6.86 14.81 3.00
CA ILE A 46 -5.65 14.66 3.78
C ILE A 46 -4.47 14.82 2.83
N ILE A 47 -3.59 15.77 3.11
CA ILE A 47 -2.33 15.94 2.37
C ILE A 47 -1.43 14.75 2.70
N HIS A 48 -0.92 14.07 1.68
CA HIS A 48 -0.13 12.85 1.82
C HIS A 48 0.80 12.67 0.62
N HIS A 49 1.85 11.86 0.76
CA HIS A 49 2.73 11.53 -0.35
C HIS A 49 2.05 10.58 -1.35
N PRO A 50 2.27 10.73 -2.67
CA PRO A 50 1.63 9.91 -3.70
C PRO A 50 2.00 8.41 -3.67
N TRP A 51 2.98 7.97 -2.89
CA TRP A 51 3.31 6.54 -2.78
C TRP A 51 2.12 5.72 -2.25
N ILE A 52 1.26 6.34 -1.42
CA ILE A 52 0.02 5.75 -0.90
C ILE A 52 -0.97 5.49 -2.04
N ASP A 53 -1.01 6.37 -3.03
CA ASP A 53 -1.92 6.26 -4.18
C ASP A 53 -1.63 5.02 -5.04
N LEU A 54 -0.41 4.50 -4.97
CA LEU A 54 0.02 3.32 -5.72
C LEU A 54 -0.60 2.02 -5.20
N ILE A 55 -1.29 2.05 -4.07
CA ILE A 55 -1.86 0.87 -3.39
C ILE A 55 -3.31 0.65 -3.87
N PRO A 56 -3.64 -0.49 -4.49
CA PRO A 56 -4.99 -0.75 -4.99
C PRO A 56 -5.99 -1.13 -3.89
N MET A 57 -5.53 -1.43 -2.67
CA MET A 57 -6.40 -1.75 -1.53
C MET A 57 -6.86 -0.48 -0.83
N LEU A 58 -8.16 -0.20 -0.93
CA LEU A 58 -8.78 0.98 -0.34
C LEU A 58 -8.61 1.02 1.20
N SER A 59 -8.83 -0.11 1.87
CA SER A 59 -8.68 -0.23 3.33
C SER A 59 -7.28 0.17 3.80
N LEU A 60 -6.24 -0.27 3.08
CA LEU A 60 -4.84 0.01 3.39
C LEU A 60 -4.52 1.49 3.22
N ARG A 61 -4.95 2.09 2.11
CA ARG A 61 -4.83 3.55 1.92
C ARG A 61 -5.54 4.32 3.03
N GLU A 62 -6.78 3.95 3.34
CA GLU A 62 -7.59 4.60 4.37
C GLU A 62 -7.01 4.47 5.78
N ALA A 63 -6.32 3.36 6.07
CA ALA A 63 -5.68 3.09 7.36
C ALA A 63 -4.34 3.83 7.51
N LEU A 64 -3.58 3.98 6.42
CA LEU A 64 -2.37 4.80 6.36
C LEU A 64 -2.72 6.28 6.55
N LEU A 65 -3.72 6.77 5.81
CA LEU A 65 -4.18 8.16 5.88
C LEU A 65 -4.74 8.54 7.26
N ALA A 66 -5.29 7.57 7.99
CA ALA A 66 -5.77 7.79 9.36
C ALA A 66 -4.63 7.97 10.38
N ARG A 67 -3.38 7.72 9.96
CA ARG A 67 -2.20 7.63 10.83
C ARG A 67 -1.06 8.54 10.39
N THR A 68 -1.28 9.45 9.44
CA THR A 68 -0.23 10.36 8.95
C THR A 68 0.46 11.13 10.06
N ASP A 69 -0.24 11.37 11.18
CA ASP A 69 0.30 12.06 12.36
C ASP A 69 0.86 11.10 13.44
N GLU A 70 0.69 9.79 13.28
CA GLU A 70 1.04 8.76 14.27
C GLU A 70 2.25 7.91 13.87
N ILE A 71 2.54 7.79 12.57
CA ILE A 71 3.63 6.96 12.04
C ILE A 71 4.57 7.79 11.18
N ASP A 72 5.84 7.39 11.13
CA ASP A 72 6.81 7.94 10.21
C ASP A 72 6.50 7.45 8.78
N GLU A 73 6.11 8.39 7.91
CA GLU A 73 5.69 8.11 6.52
C GLU A 73 6.83 7.51 5.69
N ASP A 74 8.06 8.00 5.87
CA ASP A 74 9.23 7.51 5.15
C ASP A 74 9.58 6.10 5.61
N GLU A 75 9.53 5.85 6.92
CA GLU A 75 9.82 4.52 7.48
C GLU A 75 8.89 3.44 6.91
N ILE A 76 7.58 3.72 6.87
CA ILE A 76 6.62 2.75 6.35
C ILE A 76 6.70 2.61 4.83
N CYS A 77 6.97 3.70 4.10
CA CYS A 77 7.20 3.65 2.65
C CYS A 77 8.37 2.72 2.31
N CYS A 78 9.51 2.91 3.00
CA CYS A 78 10.69 2.06 2.85
C CYS A 78 10.35 0.59 3.16
N ASP A 79 9.65 0.32 4.26
CA ASP A 79 9.28 -1.06 4.61
C ASP A 79 8.36 -1.72 3.59
N PHE A 80 7.48 -0.96 2.94
CA PHE A 80 6.56 -1.49 1.94
C PHE A 80 7.28 -1.86 0.64
N TYR A 81 8.19 -0.99 0.18
CA TYR A 81 8.66 -1.03 -1.19
C TYR A 81 10.16 -1.29 -1.37
N GLU A 82 10.99 -1.00 -0.37
CA GLU A 82 12.43 -1.19 -0.47
C GLU A 82 12.85 -2.60 -0.03
N THR A 83 13.81 -3.15 -0.75
CA THR A 83 14.55 -4.34 -0.31
C THR A 83 15.69 -3.89 0.60
N ARG A 84 15.59 -4.10 1.91
CA ARG A 84 16.66 -3.70 2.86
C ARG A 84 17.95 -4.53 2.79
N ASP A 85 18.00 -5.56 1.95
CA ASP A 85 19.23 -6.25 1.52
C ASP A 85 18.89 -7.25 0.40
N SER A 86 19.88 -7.77 -0.32
CA SER A 86 19.73 -8.86 -1.32
C SER A 86 19.15 -10.18 -0.75
N SER A 87 19.03 -10.28 0.58
CA SER A 87 18.50 -11.43 1.32
C SER A 87 17.14 -11.16 1.98
N GLN A 88 16.59 -9.93 1.90
CA GLN A 88 15.36 -9.56 2.60
C GLN A 88 14.13 -9.57 1.69
N GLU A 89 13.00 -9.94 2.30
CA GLU A 89 11.69 -9.94 1.69
C GLU A 89 11.14 -8.50 1.57
N VAL A 90 10.71 -8.09 0.37
CA VAL A 90 9.95 -6.85 0.16
C VAL A 90 8.69 -6.90 1.03
N GLY A 91 8.37 -5.81 1.73
CA GLY A 91 7.20 -5.76 2.61
C GLY A 91 5.89 -6.04 1.87
N LEU A 92 5.68 -5.46 0.70
CA LEU A 92 4.55 -5.74 -0.18
C LEU A 92 5.02 -6.39 -1.49
N ARG A 93 4.78 -7.69 -1.62
CA ARG A 93 4.99 -8.44 -2.86
C ARG A 93 3.74 -8.39 -3.74
N VAL A 94 3.92 -8.28 -5.05
CA VAL A 94 2.84 -8.28 -6.05
C VAL A 94 3.00 -9.49 -6.96
N TRP A 95 2.00 -10.36 -7.01
CA TRP A 95 2.00 -11.62 -7.76
C TRP A 95 1.36 -11.55 -9.15
N GLY A 96 0.66 -10.45 -9.44
CA GLY A 96 -0.10 -10.26 -10.66
C GLY A 96 -0.14 -8.79 -11.06
N GLU A 97 -1.29 -8.34 -11.55
CA GLU A 97 -1.46 -6.95 -11.97
C GLU A 97 -1.34 -5.99 -10.79
N ALA A 98 -0.61 -4.90 -10.97
CA ALA A 98 -0.34 -3.95 -9.90
C ALA A 98 -1.61 -3.23 -9.41
N TRP A 99 -2.67 -3.16 -10.22
CA TRP A 99 -3.94 -2.57 -9.80
C TRP A 99 -4.91 -3.61 -9.22
N ASP A 100 -4.56 -4.89 -9.14
CA ASP A 100 -5.42 -5.92 -8.55
C ASP A 100 -5.16 -6.04 -7.03
N PRO A 101 -6.12 -5.69 -6.16
CA PRO A 101 -5.95 -5.85 -4.71
C PRO A 101 -5.60 -7.28 -4.29
N SER A 102 -6.15 -8.28 -4.98
CA SER A 102 -5.93 -9.69 -4.65
C SER A 102 -4.52 -10.18 -4.99
N ALA A 103 -3.77 -9.43 -5.81
CA ALA A 103 -2.41 -9.75 -6.20
C ALA A 103 -1.35 -9.40 -5.14
N TYR A 104 -1.73 -8.71 -4.06
CA TYR A 104 -0.79 -8.23 -3.05
C TYR A 104 -0.62 -9.25 -1.91
N GLU A 105 0.62 -9.45 -1.49
CA GLU A 105 1.00 -10.20 -0.29
C GLU A 105 1.90 -9.32 0.58
N ALA A 106 1.49 -9.10 1.83
CA ALA A 106 2.32 -8.50 2.85
C ALA A 106 3.19 -9.56 3.54
N SER A 107 4.46 -9.24 3.75
CA SER A 107 5.39 -10.10 4.46
C SER A 107 5.01 -10.24 5.94
N GLU A 108 5.43 -11.35 6.56
CA GLU A 108 5.16 -11.56 7.98
C GLU A 108 5.90 -10.52 8.87
N SER A 109 7.08 -10.06 8.44
CA SER A 109 7.83 -9.01 9.12
C SER A 109 7.12 -7.66 9.04
N LEU A 110 6.56 -7.31 7.87
CA LEU A 110 5.80 -6.08 7.69
C LEU A 110 4.57 -6.07 8.60
N ILE A 111 3.76 -7.13 8.59
CA ILE A 111 2.57 -7.19 9.44
C ILE A 111 2.94 -7.20 10.93
N LYS A 112 4.06 -7.82 11.34
CA LYS A 112 4.52 -7.77 12.73
C LYS A 112 4.85 -6.36 13.19
N LYS A 113 5.57 -5.59 12.35
CA LYS A 113 5.95 -4.20 12.66
C LYS A 113 4.73 -3.29 12.65
N TRP A 114 3.90 -3.39 11.62
CA TRP A 114 2.71 -2.57 11.40
C TRP A 114 1.43 -3.33 11.76
N SER A 115 1.37 -3.85 12.99
CA SER A 115 0.33 -4.79 13.44
C SER A 115 -1.12 -4.25 13.38
N TRP A 116 -1.29 -2.93 13.30
CA TRP A 116 -2.59 -2.30 13.06
C TRP A 116 -3.22 -2.73 11.73
N MET A 117 -2.42 -3.15 10.73
CA MET A 117 -2.90 -3.65 9.42
C MET A 117 -3.86 -4.84 9.58
N VAL A 118 -3.64 -5.67 10.60
CA VAL A 118 -4.49 -6.84 10.89
C VAL A 118 -5.94 -6.43 11.14
N LYS A 119 -6.14 -5.32 11.86
CA LYS A 119 -7.46 -4.85 12.27
C LYS A 119 -8.10 -4.00 11.17
N ASP A 120 -7.32 -3.10 10.58
CA ASP A 120 -7.88 -2.04 9.74
C ASP A 120 -7.89 -2.38 8.25
N CYS A 121 -7.12 -3.40 7.86
CA CYS A 121 -6.96 -3.83 6.47
C CYS A 121 -7.11 -5.36 6.36
N PRO A 122 -8.23 -5.97 6.78
CA PRO A 122 -8.35 -7.43 6.82
C PRO A 122 -8.16 -8.10 5.45
N ASP A 123 -8.42 -7.39 4.36
CA ASP A 123 -8.20 -7.81 2.98
C ASP A 123 -6.72 -8.03 2.63
N ILE A 124 -5.76 -7.24 3.17
CA ILE A 124 -4.32 -7.54 2.97
C ILE A 124 -3.94 -8.87 3.63
N ILE A 125 -4.57 -9.21 4.75
CA ILE A 125 -4.32 -10.48 5.45
C ILE A 125 -4.90 -11.65 4.65
N GLU A 126 -6.11 -11.48 4.10
CA GLU A 126 -6.76 -12.47 3.25
C GLU A 126 -5.95 -12.75 1.99
N SER A 127 -5.55 -11.71 1.25
CA SER A 127 -4.75 -11.84 0.03
C SER A 127 -3.38 -12.45 0.32
N SER A 128 -2.72 -12.04 1.41
CA SER A 128 -1.45 -12.63 1.84
C SER A 128 -1.59 -14.11 2.13
N ASN A 129 -2.62 -14.51 2.87
CA ASN A 129 -2.86 -15.92 3.20
C ASN A 129 -3.23 -16.75 1.97
N TYR A 130 -3.90 -16.16 0.98
CA TYR A 130 -4.14 -16.81 -0.31
C TYR A 130 -2.83 -17.18 -0.99
N TRP A 131 -1.88 -16.25 -1.14
CA TRP A 131 -0.60 -16.49 -1.82
C TRP A 131 0.31 -17.44 -1.04
N ARG A 132 0.39 -17.29 0.29
CA ARG A 132 1.11 -18.21 1.17
C ARG A 132 0.62 -19.64 1.03
N LYS A 133 -0.70 -19.84 0.95
CA LYS A 133 -1.32 -21.16 0.74
C LYS A 133 -0.89 -21.80 -0.58
N GLN A 134 -0.75 -21.03 -1.66
CA GLN A 134 -0.29 -21.56 -2.96
C GLN A 134 1.11 -22.17 -2.87
N ARG A 135 1.94 -21.70 -1.93
CA ARG A 135 3.30 -22.19 -1.69
C ARG A 135 3.41 -23.18 -0.52
N GLY A 136 2.29 -23.55 0.10
CA GLY A 136 2.27 -24.43 1.28
C GLY A 136 2.79 -23.76 2.56
N GLU A 137 2.88 -22.44 2.59
CA GLU A 137 3.28 -21.69 3.79
C GLU A 137 2.13 -21.61 4.80
N LYS A 138 2.48 -21.49 6.09
CA LYS A 138 1.50 -21.32 7.15
C LYS A 138 0.79 -19.97 7.00
N PRO A 139 -0.52 -19.89 7.26
CA PRO A 139 -1.21 -18.61 7.26
C PRO A 139 -0.63 -17.71 8.35
N ILE A 140 -0.61 -16.42 8.05
CA ILE A 140 -0.41 -15.34 9.00
C ILE A 140 -1.62 -15.35 9.95
N MET A 141 -1.38 -15.79 11.19
CA MET A 141 -2.39 -15.89 12.24
C MET A 141 -2.20 -14.75 13.23
N PHE A 142 -3.16 -13.82 13.27
CA PHE A 142 -3.21 -12.81 14.33
C PHE A 142 -4.48 -12.98 15.14
N ARG A 143 -4.33 -13.13 16.46
CA ARG A 143 -5.46 -13.05 17.38
C ARG A 143 -5.92 -11.60 17.39
N MET A 144 -7.11 -11.33 16.85
CA MET A 144 -7.78 -10.07 17.16
C MET A 144 -8.02 -10.03 18.67
N ILE A 145 -7.27 -9.19 19.38
CA ILE A 145 -7.59 -8.89 20.78
C ILE A 145 -8.88 -8.07 20.72
N LYS A 146 -9.95 -8.64 21.27
CA LYS A 146 -11.27 -8.01 21.39
C LYS A 146 -11.21 -6.80 22.32
#